data_AF-A0A7C5J6N9-F1
#
_entry.id   AF-A0A7C5J6N9-F1
#
_cell.length_a   1.000
_cell.length_b   1.000
_cell.length_c   1.000
_cell.angle_alpha   90.00
_cell.angle_beta   90.00
_cell.angle_gamma   90.00
#
_symmetry.space_group_name_H-M   'P 1'
#
loop_
_entity.id
_entity.type
_entity.pdbx_description
1 polymer ?
#
loop_
_entity_poly.entity_id
_entity_poly.type
_entity_poly.pdbx_seq_one_letter_code
_entity_poly.pdbx_strand_id
1 'polypeptide(L)'
;MKVIDFYALPRSGQDRILDSCRGTYDPRPIAVAPGVRPKAELWGALSVGSAVALVALWAIGYGDLDSSLARHPIPMVVVFAGLAFAVGLGIVQALAYRAKVAGMSMVPGVYLFAGNVIDAREPELRVYPIEEATSVAVRGSSELVVVFPEARFSFAVEEGRADHAVQTLEQARTLLAPGPSDDVRRDLDALVPLAVAAPLAPTVPIEPPAVGWLRFRWAVPALAAVVGVGLFFARDRASDGALFAAALKKNDVAAFRSYLAKGDAHREEVQKTLLPRAELKIAAEKGTVEAIDELKQKYPETAIDQEIEHQRKVAIVRAFEKARNDKSLQAMLRFESTYPKHHLANDVAKAKHVLYQAALTKFQKALPERSGDAGAIAAALIAHAEKVGPKRKGDVLVGPPVAVRIHRVPSESMDRADDVVRRNPYYNGESSLPTRYLDAKGLEPHEKAAAAAFSKALAKGFSSEIITFEPGETVTTEERPEVKVPTVFVSYRLEPSGNAFASTRPRGIFMGLVFFFDVWVVVPGTEEPFHVKHTLDVKVPVKTLLDMGKPYPRGGKIERQIYDEMLEQGFAELEKRYFRQWYR
;
A
#
# COMPACT_ATOMS: atom_id res chain seq x y z
N MET A 1 -3.43 -79.30 -17.98
CA MET A 1 -3.62 -78.14 -18.91
C MET A 1 -2.55 -78.18 -20.01
N LYS A 2 -2.93 -78.01 -21.29
CA LYS A 2 -2.01 -77.85 -22.43
C LYS A 2 -2.28 -76.52 -23.13
N VAL A 3 -1.24 -75.77 -23.50
CA VAL A 3 -1.35 -74.55 -24.31
C VAL A 3 -0.96 -74.89 -25.73
N ILE A 4 -1.86 -74.63 -26.67
CA ILE A 4 -1.67 -74.91 -28.10
C ILE A 4 -1.87 -73.61 -28.87
N ASP A 5 -0.92 -73.25 -29.72
CA ASP A 5 -1.13 -72.16 -30.69
C ASP A 5 -1.97 -72.68 -31.86
N PHE A 6 -3.18 -72.14 -32.03
CA PHE A 6 -4.07 -72.52 -33.13
C PHE A 6 -3.39 -72.33 -34.50
N TYR A 7 -2.59 -71.27 -34.65
CA TYR A 7 -1.93 -70.95 -35.91
C TYR A 7 -0.72 -71.84 -36.19
N ALA A 8 -0.20 -72.55 -35.18
CA ALA A 8 0.87 -73.54 -35.34
C ALA A 8 0.34 -74.94 -35.71
N LEU A 9 -0.97 -75.17 -35.64
CA LEU A 9 -1.57 -76.44 -36.02
C LEU A 9 -1.53 -76.66 -37.54
N PRO A 10 -1.36 -77.90 -38.01
CA PRO A 10 -1.58 -78.24 -39.41
C PRO A 10 -2.97 -77.81 -39.87
N ARG A 11 -3.11 -77.45 -41.15
CA ARG A 11 -4.36 -76.96 -41.73
C ARG A 11 -5.55 -77.90 -41.49
N SER A 12 -5.34 -79.22 -41.53
CA SER A 12 -6.35 -80.22 -41.21
C SER A 12 -6.82 -80.19 -39.76
N GLY A 13 -5.92 -79.87 -38.82
CA GLY A 13 -6.26 -79.67 -37.41
C GLY A 13 -7.01 -78.36 -37.18
N GLN A 14 -6.60 -77.28 -37.85
CA GLN A 14 -7.30 -75.99 -37.79
C GLN A 14 -8.75 -76.10 -38.28
N ASP A 15 -8.96 -76.66 -39.48
CA ASP A 15 -10.29 -76.82 -40.07
C ASP A 15 -11.18 -77.71 -39.20
N ARG A 16 -10.64 -78.82 -38.68
CA ARG A 16 -11.37 -79.71 -37.77
C ARG A 16 -11.87 -78.97 -36.53
N ILE A 17 -11.00 -78.21 -35.86
CA ILE A 17 -11.38 -77.46 -34.66
C ILE A 17 -12.42 -76.39 -34.99
N LEU A 18 -12.26 -75.68 -36.12
CA LEU A 18 -13.23 -74.68 -36.57
C LEU A 18 -14.61 -75.30 -36.82
N ASP A 19 -14.66 -76.43 -37.53
CA ASP A 19 -15.90 -77.09 -37.90
C ASP A 19 -16.57 -77.76 -36.69
N SER A 20 -15.77 -78.35 -35.79
CA SER A 20 -16.23 -78.86 -34.49
C SER A 20 -16.82 -77.75 -33.63
N CYS A 21 -16.13 -76.62 -33.44
CA CYS A 21 -16.64 -75.48 -32.66
C CYS A 21 -17.89 -74.82 -33.27
N ARG A 22 -18.08 -74.92 -34.60
CA ARG A 22 -19.30 -74.49 -35.31
C ARG A 22 -20.42 -75.52 -35.23
N GLY A 23 -20.17 -76.71 -34.68
CA GLY A 23 -21.13 -77.82 -34.62
C GLY A 23 -21.42 -78.46 -35.98
N THR A 24 -20.58 -78.22 -36.99
CA THR A 24 -20.76 -78.73 -38.36
C THR A 24 -20.20 -80.15 -38.52
N TYR A 25 -19.23 -80.53 -37.69
CA TYR A 25 -18.57 -81.84 -37.71
C TYR A 25 -18.36 -82.40 -36.29
N ASP A 26 -18.23 -83.72 -36.16
CA ASP A 26 -18.04 -84.38 -34.85
C ASP A 26 -16.54 -84.42 -34.43
N PRO A 27 -16.23 -84.20 -33.14
CA PRO A 27 -17.16 -83.98 -32.03
C PRO A 27 -17.76 -82.57 -32.01
N ARG A 28 -19.04 -82.47 -31.63
CA ARG A 28 -19.74 -81.21 -31.39
C ARG A 28 -19.59 -80.76 -29.93
N PRO A 29 -19.56 -79.45 -29.65
CA PRO A 29 -19.51 -78.96 -28.28
C PRO A 29 -20.84 -79.27 -27.58
N ILE A 30 -20.73 -79.82 -26.37
CA ILE A 30 -21.85 -80.10 -25.46
C ILE A 30 -22.42 -78.77 -24.93
N ALA A 31 -21.55 -77.79 -24.64
CA ALA A 31 -21.94 -76.45 -24.23
C ALA A 31 -20.89 -75.42 -24.64
N VAL A 32 -21.33 -74.16 -24.81
CA VAL A 32 -20.46 -73.04 -25.19
C VAL A 32 -20.73 -71.87 -24.26
N ALA A 33 -19.68 -71.31 -23.65
CA ALA A 33 -19.74 -70.08 -22.89
C ALA A 33 -19.10 -68.94 -23.70
N PRO A 34 -19.85 -67.88 -24.08
CA PRO A 34 -19.31 -66.78 -24.87
C PRO A 34 -18.21 -66.06 -24.09
N GLY A 35 -17.13 -65.68 -24.79
CA GLY A 35 -16.01 -64.98 -24.17
C GLY A 35 -16.36 -63.54 -23.81
N VAL A 36 -16.23 -63.20 -22.52
CA VAL A 36 -16.25 -61.79 -22.07
C VAL A 36 -14.96 -61.10 -22.50
N ARG A 37 -14.97 -59.77 -22.72
CA ARG A 37 -13.81 -59.00 -23.20
C ARG A 37 -13.20 -58.08 -22.11
N PRO A 38 -12.87 -58.59 -20.90
CA PRO A 38 -12.53 -57.75 -19.75
C PRO A 38 -11.25 -56.93 -19.95
N LYS A 39 -10.29 -57.43 -20.75
CA LYS A 39 -9.03 -56.74 -21.01
C LYS A 39 -9.21 -55.45 -21.81
N ALA A 40 -10.09 -55.44 -22.81
CA ALA A 40 -10.36 -54.22 -23.60
C ALA A 40 -11.10 -53.17 -22.76
N GLU A 41 -12.03 -53.60 -21.90
CA GLU A 41 -12.74 -52.73 -20.98
C GLU A 41 -11.81 -52.13 -19.94
N LEU A 42 -10.86 -52.91 -19.41
CA LEU A 42 -9.83 -52.41 -18.48
C LEU A 42 -8.95 -51.32 -19.11
N TRP A 43 -8.45 -51.53 -20.33
CA TRP A 43 -7.66 -50.51 -21.05
C TRP A 43 -8.49 -49.27 -21.41
N GLY A 44 -9.76 -49.47 -21.77
CA GLY A 44 -10.71 -48.38 -21.96
C GLY A 44 -10.93 -47.57 -20.68
N ALA A 45 -11.14 -48.25 -19.55
CA ALA A 45 -11.31 -47.62 -18.24
C ALA A 45 -10.06 -46.85 -17.81
N LEU A 46 -8.86 -47.37 -18.05
CA LEU A 46 -7.61 -46.65 -17.82
C LEU A 46 -7.53 -45.35 -18.64
N SER A 47 -7.92 -45.41 -19.92
CA SER A 47 -7.94 -44.23 -20.79
C SER A 47 -8.95 -43.20 -20.30
N VAL A 48 -10.17 -43.61 -19.97
CA VAL A 48 -11.21 -42.70 -19.48
C VAL A 48 -10.81 -42.08 -18.14
N GLY A 49 -10.32 -42.89 -17.19
CA GLY A 49 -9.85 -42.41 -15.89
C GLY A 49 -8.70 -41.40 -16.02
N SER A 50 -7.74 -41.67 -16.92
CA SER A 50 -6.63 -40.74 -17.17
C SER A 50 -7.09 -39.43 -17.83
N ALA A 51 -8.08 -39.49 -18.73
CA ALA A 51 -8.67 -38.31 -19.34
C ALA A 51 -9.44 -37.44 -18.32
N VAL A 52 -10.24 -38.08 -17.46
CA VAL A 52 -10.93 -37.38 -16.36
C VAL A 52 -9.93 -36.73 -15.42
N ALA A 53 -8.83 -37.43 -15.07
CA ALA A 53 -7.77 -36.86 -14.25
C ALA A 53 -7.09 -35.66 -14.92
N LEU A 54 -6.86 -35.68 -16.24
CA LEU A 54 -6.35 -34.53 -16.99
C LEU A 54 -7.30 -33.32 -16.93
N VAL A 55 -8.60 -33.54 -17.11
CA VAL A 55 -9.61 -32.48 -17.03
C VAL A 55 -9.70 -31.91 -15.61
N ALA A 56 -9.68 -32.78 -14.59
CA ALA A 56 -9.67 -32.35 -13.20
C ALA A 56 -8.41 -31.53 -12.89
N LEU A 57 -7.23 -32.00 -13.30
CA LEU A 57 -5.99 -31.25 -13.16
C LEU A 57 -6.05 -29.91 -13.88
N TRP A 58 -6.65 -29.85 -15.08
CA TRP A 58 -6.84 -28.60 -15.81
C TRP A 58 -7.67 -27.59 -15.01
N ALA A 59 -8.74 -28.04 -14.35
CA ALA A 59 -9.65 -27.19 -13.60
C ALA A 59 -9.13 -26.75 -12.22
N ILE A 60 -8.33 -27.58 -11.56
CA ILE A 60 -7.84 -27.30 -10.19
C ILE A 60 -7.02 -26.00 -10.16
N GLY A 61 -7.47 -25.05 -9.35
CA GLY A 61 -6.78 -23.76 -9.12
C GLY A 61 -6.87 -22.77 -10.27
N TYR A 62 -7.55 -23.10 -11.37
CA TYR A 62 -7.61 -22.24 -12.56
C TYR A 62 -8.11 -20.83 -12.24
N GLY A 63 -7.27 -19.82 -12.49
CA GLY A 63 -7.62 -18.40 -12.32
C GLY A 63 -7.84 -17.93 -10.88
N ASP A 64 -7.54 -18.74 -9.86
CA ASP A 64 -7.75 -18.39 -8.46
C ASP A 64 -6.53 -17.68 -7.84
N LEU A 65 -6.71 -16.44 -7.41
CA LEU A 65 -5.66 -15.61 -6.81
C LEU A 65 -5.11 -16.18 -5.51
N ASP A 66 -5.89 -16.98 -4.78
CA ASP A 66 -5.52 -17.49 -3.46
C ASP A 66 -4.90 -18.90 -3.56
N SER A 67 -5.23 -19.66 -4.62
CA SER A 67 -4.71 -21.01 -4.84
C SER A 67 -3.22 -21.02 -5.22
N SER A 68 -2.43 -21.91 -4.60
CA SER A 68 -1.03 -22.18 -4.98
C SER A 68 -0.92 -22.95 -6.30
N LEU A 69 -2.02 -23.58 -6.75
CA LEU A 69 -2.10 -24.35 -7.99
C LEU A 69 -2.63 -23.52 -9.16
N ALA A 70 -2.72 -22.19 -9.00
CA ALA A 70 -3.15 -21.31 -10.07
C ALA A 70 -2.25 -21.40 -11.30
N ARG A 71 -0.94 -21.51 -11.07
CA ARG A 71 0.00 -22.01 -12.07
C ARG A 71 0.60 -23.31 -11.56
N HIS A 72 0.67 -24.28 -12.45
CA HIS A 72 1.26 -25.55 -12.09
C HIS A 72 2.79 -25.44 -12.12
N PRO A 73 3.50 -26.01 -11.12
CA PRO A 73 4.95 -26.00 -11.13
C PRO A 73 5.48 -26.84 -12.30
N ILE A 74 6.67 -26.52 -12.82
CA ILE A 74 7.28 -27.18 -14.01
C ILE A 74 7.26 -28.72 -13.93
N PRO A 75 7.50 -29.39 -12.77
CA PRO A 75 7.41 -30.84 -12.68
C PRO A 75 6.03 -31.43 -13.06
N MET A 76 4.95 -30.65 -12.98
CA MET A 76 3.61 -31.09 -13.41
C MET A 76 3.52 -31.33 -14.92
N VAL A 77 4.45 -30.83 -15.72
CA VAL A 77 4.57 -31.20 -17.15
C VAL A 77 4.66 -32.72 -17.30
N VAL A 78 5.41 -33.39 -16.41
CA VAL A 78 5.58 -34.86 -16.43
C VAL A 78 4.26 -35.55 -16.11
N VAL A 79 3.46 -35.00 -15.20
CA VAL A 79 2.13 -35.54 -14.84
C VAL A 79 1.16 -35.41 -16.02
N PHE A 80 1.12 -34.24 -16.67
CA PHE A 80 0.28 -34.02 -17.86
C PHE A 80 0.70 -34.93 -19.03
N ALA A 81 2.01 -35.03 -19.29
CA ALA A 81 2.54 -35.91 -20.32
C ALA A 81 2.26 -37.39 -20.01
N GLY A 82 2.44 -37.81 -18.76
CA GLY A 82 2.20 -39.19 -18.31
C GLY A 82 0.73 -39.60 -18.38
N LEU A 83 -0.20 -38.73 -17.97
CA LEU A 83 -1.62 -39.01 -18.09
C LEU A 83 -2.08 -39.03 -19.55
N ALA A 84 -1.59 -38.10 -20.39
CA ALA A 84 -1.92 -38.11 -21.81
C ALA A 84 -1.34 -39.33 -22.52
N PHE A 85 -0.13 -39.76 -22.14
CA PHE A 85 0.46 -41.03 -22.56
C PHE A 85 -0.42 -42.22 -22.16
N ALA A 86 -0.92 -42.25 -20.92
CA ALA A 86 -1.80 -43.32 -20.44
C ALA A 86 -3.14 -43.37 -21.21
N VAL A 87 -3.70 -42.21 -21.57
CA VAL A 87 -4.86 -42.11 -22.48
C VAL A 87 -4.53 -42.75 -23.84
N GLY A 88 -3.45 -42.32 -24.49
CA GLY A 88 -3.04 -42.87 -25.78
C GLY A 88 -2.74 -44.38 -25.72
N LEU A 89 -2.10 -44.82 -24.64
CA LEU A 89 -1.76 -46.23 -24.42
C LEU A 89 -3.03 -47.07 -24.23
N GLY A 90 -3.97 -46.62 -23.41
CA GLY A 90 -5.23 -47.31 -23.17
C GLY A 90 -6.05 -47.46 -24.45
N ILE A 91 -6.17 -46.40 -25.26
CA ILE A 91 -6.85 -46.45 -26.56
C ILE A 91 -6.19 -47.47 -27.49
N VAL A 92 -4.87 -47.39 -27.66
CA VAL A 92 -4.13 -48.28 -28.56
C VAL A 92 -4.21 -49.73 -28.11
N GLN A 93 -4.09 -50.01 -26.82
CA GLN A 93 -4.18 -51.38 -26.29
C GLN A 93 -5.60 -51.94 -26.40
N ALA A 94 -6.62 -51.13 -26.16
CA ALA A 94 -8.01 -51.53 -26.37
C ALA A 94 -8.29 -51.84 -27.85
N LEU A 95 -7.82 -50.99 -28.77
CA LEU A 95 -7.95 -51.21 -30.21
C LEU A 95 -7.12 -52.41 -30.69
N ALA A 96 -5.90 -52.58 -30.18
CA ALA A 96 -5.03 -53.73 -30.47
C ALA A 96 -5.68 -55.03 -30.04
N TYR A 97 -6.26 -55.06 -28.84
CA TYR A 97 -6.99 -56.23 -28.34
C TYR A 97 -8.22 -56.51 -29.19
N ARG A 98 -9.01 -55.48 -29.52
CA ARG A 98 -10.18 -55.62 -30.40
C ARG A 98 -9.81 -56.12 -31.79
N ALA A 99 -8.71 -55.62 -32.37
CA ALA A 99 -8.22 -56.05 -33.68
C ALA A 99 -7.73 -57.52 -33.64
N LYS A 100 -7.02 -57.92 -32.58
CA LYS A 100 -6.61 -59.31 -32.36
C LYS A 100 -7.82 -60.24 -32.25
N VAL A 101 -8.83 -59.84 -31.47
CA VAL A 101 -10.07 -60.61 -31.30
C VAL A 101 -10.89 -60.67 -32.58
N ALA A 102 -11.01 -59.56 -33.31
CA ALA A 102 -11.77 -59.51 -34.57
C ALA A 102 -11.11 -60.32 -35.69
N GLY A 103 -9.80 -60.52 -35.64
CA GLY A 103 -9.07 -61.34 -36.59
C GLY A 103 -8.95 -62.82 -36.22
N MET A 104 -9.52 -63.26 -35.09
CA MET A 104 -9.58 -64.68 -34.75
C MET A 104 -10.48 -65.43 -35.74
N SER A 105 -10.04 -66.61 -36.18
CA SER A 105 -10.84 -67.48 -37.06
C SER A 105 -11.99 -68.18 -36.32
N MET A 106 -11.91 -68.21 -34.98
CA MET A 106 -12.91 -68.78 -34.06
C MET A 106 -13.69 -67.68 -33.35
N VAL A 107 -14.93 -67.97 -32.98
CA VAL A 107 -15.68 -67.10 -32.08
C VAL A 107 -15.05 -67.19 -30.69
N PRO A 108 -14.67 -66.08 -30.05
CA PRO A 108 -14.04 -66.12 -28.74
C PRO A 108 -15.00 -66.71 -27.69
N GLY A 109 -14.57 -67.76 -27.02
CA GLY A 109 -15.40 -68.46 -26.04
C GLY A 109 -14.71 -69.68 -25.42
N VAL A 110 -15.39 -70.30 -24.48
CA VAL A 110 -14.98 -71.59 -23.91
C VAL A 110 -15.91 -72.65 -24.47
N TYR A 111 -15.34 -73.71 -25.03
CA TYR A 111 -16.04 -74.81 -25.67
C TYR A 111 -15.85 -76.07 -24.84
N LEU A 112 -16.96 -76.70 -24.45
CA LEU A 112 -16.95 -77.98 -23.75
C LEU A 112 -17.20 -79.11 -24.75
N PHE A 113 -16.20 -79.92 -25.02
CA PHE A 113 -16.31 -81.17 -25.77
C PHE A 113 -16.36 -82.37 -24.82
N ALA A 114 -16.72 -83.54 -25.34
CA ALA A 114 -16.77 -84.77 -24.55
C ALA A 114 -15.38 -85.15 -23.99
N GLY A 115 -14.30 -84.94 -24.76
CA GLY A 115 -12.94 -85.27 -24.33
C GLY A 115 -12.14 -84.13 -23.68
N ASN A 116 -12.52 -82.86 -23.89
CA ASN A 116 -11.79 -81.73 -23.32
C ASN A 116 -12.62 -80.44 -23.24
N VAL A 117 -12.15 -79.50 -22.42
CA VAL A 117 -12.57 -78.10 -22.44
C VAL A 117 -11.51 -77.27 -23.16
N ILE A 118 -11.92 -76.57 -24.21
CA ILE A 118 -11.07 -75.67 -24.99
C ILE A 118 -11.44 -74.23 -24.67
N ASP A 119 -10.54 -73.52 -23.99
CA ASP A 119 -10.65 -72.07 -23.80
C ASP A 119 -9.99 -71.37 -24.99
N ALA A 120 -10.85 -70.83 -25.87
CA ALA A 120 -10.49 -70.12 -27.10
C ALA A 120 -10.78 -68.61 -26.99
N ARG A 121 -10.72 -68.04 -25.77
CA ARG A 121 -10.90 -66.59 -25.56
C ARG A 121 -9.70 -65.77 -26.06
N GLU A 122 -8.55 -66.41 -26.23
CA GLU A 122 -7.31 -65.85 -26.75
C GLU A 122 -6.80 -66.68 -27.95
N PRO A 123 -5.83 -66.18 -28.75
CA PRO A 123 -5.30 -66.92 -29.91
C PRO A 123 -4.62 -68.24 -29.53
N GLU A 124 -4.08 -68.30 -28.30
CA GLU A 124 -3.56 -69.51 -27.70
C GLU A 124 -4.72 -70.31 -27.09
N LEU A 125 -4.98 -71.49 -27.64
CA LEU A 125 -5.99 -72.41 -27.13
C LEU A 125 -5.46 -73.06 -25.86
N ARG A 126 -6.18 -72.88 -24.76
CA ARG A 126 -5.88 -73.61 -23.52
C ARG A 126 -6.82 -74.80 -23.41
N VAL A 127 -6.22 -75.98 -23.40
CA VAL A 127 -6.93 -77.25 -23.45
C VAL A 127 -6.83 -77.91 -22.09
N TYR A 128 -7.99 -78.24 -21.53
CA TYR A 128 -8.15 -78.94 -20.27
C TYR A 128 -8.76 -80.32 -20.55
N PRO A 129 -7.96 -81.40 -20.54
CA PRO A 129 -8.47 -82.76 -20.76
C PRO A 129 -9.50 -83.14 -19.71
N ILE A 130 -10.62 -83.75 -20.10
CA ILE A 130 -11.69 -84.09 -19.14
C ILE A 130 -11.25 -85.14 -18.10
N GLU A 131 -10.23 -85.95 -18.45
CA GLU A 131 -9.59 -86.91 -17.54
C GLU A 131 -9.04 -86.23 -16.27
N GLU A 132 -8.53 -85.00 -16.42
CA GLU A 132 -7.94 -84.18 -15.35
C GLU A 132 -9.01 -83.41 -14.53
N ALA A 133 -10.30 -83.57 -14.82
CA ALA A 133 -11.36 -82.88 -14.10
C ALA A 133 -11.53 -83.43 -12.68
N THR A 134 -11.53 -82.53 -11.70
CA THR A 134 -11.76 -82.86 -10.28
C THR A 134 -13.23 -83.15 -10.01
N SER A 135 -14.13 -82.36 -10.61
CA SER A 135 -15.57 -82.59 -10.52
C SER A 135 -16.34 -82.01 -11.71
N VAL A 136 -17.43 -82.69 -12.06
CA VAL A 136 -18.44 -82.23 -13.01
C VAL A 136 -19.77 -82.24 -12.26
N ALA A 137 -20.40 -81.07 -12.11
CA ALA A 137 -21.63 -80.95 -11.35
C ALA A 137 -22.59 -79.94 -12.00
N VAL A 138 -23.89 -80.19 -11.85
CA VAL A 138 -24.93 -79.22 -12.19
C VAL A 138 -25.20 -78.36 -10.96
N ARG A 139 -25.17 -77.03 -11.12
CA ARG A 139 -25.55 -76.06 -10.10
C ARG A 139 -26.93 -75.49 -10.46
N GLY A 140 -27.97 -75.87 -9.73
CA GLY A 140 -29.35 -75.52 -10.08
C GLY A 140 -29.91 -76.38 -11.21
N SER A 141 -30.80 -75.83 -12.05
CA SER A 141 -31.45 -76.54 -13.18
C SER A 141 -30.78 -76.31 -14.56
N SER A 142 -29.86 -75.34 -14.67
CA SER A 142 -29.39 -74.82 -15.97
C SER A 142 -27.92 -74.39 -16.02
N GLU A 143 -27.12 -74.63 -14.98
CA GLU A 143 -25.69 -74.30 -14.98
C GLU A 143 -24.84 -75.58 -14.83
N LEU A 144 -24.05 -75.90 -15.84
CA LEU A 144 -23.06 -76.97 -15.79
C LEU A 144 -21.71 -76.39 -15.38
N VAL A 145 -21.13 -76.93 -14.30
CA VAL A 145 -19.84 -76.49 -13.76
C VAL A 145 -18.83 -77.61 -13.86
N VAL A 146 -17.72 -77.32 -14.56
CA VAL A 146 -16.57 -78.23 -14.66
C VAL A 146 -15.40 -77.62 -13.90
N VAL A 147 -14.87 -78.36 -12.94
CA VAL A 147 -13.78 -77.93 -12.05
C VAL A 147 -12.53 -78.73 -12.35
N PHE A 148 -11.46 -78.01 -12.68
CA PHE A 148 -10.10 -78.50 -12.79
C PHE A 148 -9.27 -77.99 -11.61
N PRO A 149 -8.08 -78.55 -11.34
CA PRO A 149 -7.21 -78.08 -10.25
C PRO A 149 -6.87 -76.58 -10.32
N GLU A 150 -6.74 -76.01 -11.52
CA GLU A 150 -6.29 -74.63 -11.76
C GLU A 150 -7.36 -73.73 -12.40
N ALA A 151 -8.52 -74.27 -12.76
CA ALA A 151 -9.54 -73.53 -13.50
C ALA A 151 -10.96 -74.04 -13.19
N ARG A 152 -11.92 -73.11 -13.24
CA ARG A 152 -13.35 -73.42 -13.12
C ARG A 152 -14.08 -72.80 -14.30
N PHE A 153 -14.89 -73.61 -14.97
CA PHE A 153 -15.71 -73.18 -16.09
C PHE A 153 -17.18 -73.42 -15.77
N SER A 154 -18.02 -72.41 -16.07
CA SER A 154 -19.47 -72.52 -15.99
C SER A 154 -20.08 -72.33 -17.37
N PHE A 155 -21.06 -73.16 -17.68
CA PHE A 155 -21.76 -73.16 -18.94
C PHE A 155 -23.27 -73.08 -18.68
N ALA A 156 -23.96 -72.20 -19.38
CA ALA A 156 -25.41 -72.19 -19.38
C ALA A 156 -25.92 -73.29 -20.32
N VAL A 157 -26.79 -74.17 -19.80
CA VAL A 157 -27.36 -75.30 -20.53
C VAL A 157 -28.89 -75.23 -20.41
N GLU A 158 -29.62 -75.62 -21.46
CA GLU A 158 -31.08 -75.68 -21.44
C GLU A 158 -31.60 -76.62 -20.31
N GLU A 159 -32.69 -76.23 -19.66
CA GLU A 159 -33.30 -77.03 -18.59
C GLU A 159 -33.64 -78.44 -19.09
N GLY A 160 -33.21 -79.46 -18.36
CA GLY A 160 -33.39 -80.88 -18.73
C GLY A 160 -32.26 -81.49 -19.58
N ARG A 161 -31.33 -80.70 -20.13
CA ARG A 161 -30.13 -81.22 -20.83
C ARG A 161 -28.88 -81.28 -19.95
N ALA A 162 -28.89 -80.66 -18.77
CA ALA A 162 -27.74 -80.61 -17.88
C ALA A 162 -27.33 -82.00 -17.36
N ASP A 163 -28.29 -82.84 -16.95
CA ASP A 163 -28.00 -84.20 -16.46
C ASP A 163 -27.48 -85.11 -17.58
N HIS A 164 -28.02 -84.98 -18.78
CA HIS A 164 -27.53 -85.70 -19.96
C HIS A 164 -26.09 -85.28 -20.32
N ALA A 165 -25.76 -83.99 -20.19
CA ALA A 165 -24.41 -83.48 -20.40
C ALA A 165 -23.42 -84.05 -19.38
N VAL A 166 -23.80 -84.15 -18.10
CA VAL A 166 -22.98 -84.82 -17.07
C VAL A 166 -22.75 -86.29 -17.39
N GLN A 167 -23.81 -87.02 -17.76
CA GLN A 167 -23.71 -88.43 -18.15
C GLN A 167 -22.77 -88.63 -19.34
N THR A 168 -22.87 -87.76 -20.35
CA THR A 168 -22.00 -87.79 -21.54
C THR A 168 -20.53 -87.58 -21.16
N LEU A 169 -20.26 -86.64 -20.24
CA LEU A 169 -18.90 -86.36 -19.76
C LEU A 169 -18.31 -87.50 -18.92
N GLU A 170 -19.10 -88.11 -18.03
CA GLU A 170 -18.65 -89.25 -17.22
C GLU A 170 -18.42 -90.51 -18.08
N GLN A 171 -19.27 -90.74 -19.09
CA GLN A 171 -19.06 -91.80 -20.07
C GLN A 171 -17.77 -91.56 -20.87
N ALA A 172 -17.55 -90.34 -21.37
CA ALA A 172 -16.34 -89.98 -22.09
C ALA A 172 -15.09 -90.13 -21.20
N ARG A 173 -15.16 -89.72 -19.93
CA ARG A 173 -14.07 -89.90 -18.95
C ARG A 173 -13.70 -91.37 -18.76
N THR A 174 -14.69 -92.25 -18.69
CA THR A 174 -14.49 -93.70 -18.56
C THR A 174 -13.83 -94.30 -19.80
N LEU A 175 -14.23 -93.84 -21.00
CA LEU A 175 -13.65 -94.29 -22.28
C LEU A 175 -12.21 -93.81 -22.48
N LEU A 176 -11.84 -92.68 -21.89
CA LEU A 176 -10.52 -92.06 -22.02
C LEU A 176 -9.50 -92.54 -20.97
N ALA A 177 -9.94 -93.05 -19.81
CA ALA A 177 -9.08 -93.54 -18.74
C ALA A 177 -8.12 -94.72 -19.09
N PRO A 178 -8.44 -95.71 -19.96
CA PRO A 178 -7.59 -96.88 -20.17
C PRO A 178 -6.49 -96.72 -21.25
N GLY A 179 -6.23 -95.51 -21.76
CA GLY A 179 -5.32 -95.32 -22.89
C GLY A 179 -6.01 -95.67 -24.22
N PRO A 180 -6.99 -94.85 -24.64
CA PRO A 180 -7.89 -95.16 -25.76
C PRO A 180 -7.15 -95.32 -27.10
N SER A 181 -7.76 -96.10 -27.99
CA SER A 181 -7.35 -96.16 -29.40
C SER A 181 -7.48 -94.80 -30.06
N ASP A 182 -6.70 -94.57 -31.12
CA ASP A 182 -6.70 -93.29 -31.84
C ASP A 182 -8.08 -92.93 -32.41
N ASP A 183 -8.92 -93.92 -32.74
CA ASP A 183 -10.28 -93.70 -33.23
C ASP A 183 -11.21 -93.17 -32.13
N VAL A 184 -11.16 -93.74 -30.92
CA VAL A 184 -11.95 -93.25 -29.77
C VAL A 184 -11.51 -91.84 -29.36
N ARG A 185 -10.21 -91.54 -29.45
CA ARG A 185 -9.71 -90.17 -29.22
C ARG A 185 -10.22 -89.19 -30.28
N ARG A 186 -10.26 -89.58 -31.55
CA ARG A 186 -10.79 -88.73 -32.63
C ARG A 186 -12.27 -88.42 -32.42
N ASP A 187 -13.06 -89.34 -31.90
CA ASP A 187 -14.51 -89.12 -31.71
C ASP A 187 -14.82 -88.20 -30.53
N LEU A 188 -13.90 -88.04 -29.58
CA LEU A 188 -14.12 -87.28 -28.34
C LEU A 188 -13.33 -85.97 -28.26
N ASP A 189 -12.19 -85.88 -28.97
CA ASP A 189 -11.27 -84.73 -28.94
C ASP A 189 -11.19 -84.05 -30.32
N ALA A 190 -11.62 -82.78 -30.38
CA ALA A 190 -11.60 -81.94 -31.58
C ALA A 190 -10.20 -81.61 -32.10
N LEU A 191 -9.15 -81.79 -31.29
CA LEU A 191 -7.76 -81.44 -31.61
C LEU A 191 -7.00 -82.55 -32.34
N VAL A 192 -7.51 -83.78 -32.33
CA VAL A 192 -6.87 -84.92 -33.01
C VAL A 192 -7.16 -84.81 -34.50
N PRO A 193 -6.16 -84.81 -35.40
CA PRO A 193 -6.43 -84.72 -36.84
C PRO A 193 -7.15 -85.97 -37.37
N LEU A 194 -7.91 -85.80 -38.45
CA LEU A 194 -8.55 -86.91 -39.16
C LEU A 194 -7.51 -87.89 -39.71
N ALA A 195 -7.83 -89.18 -39.72
CA ALA A 195 -6.96 -90.24 -40.24
C ALA A 195 -6.64 -90.08 -41.73
N VAL A 196 -7.55 -89.46 -42.49
CA VAL A 196 -7.43 -89.22 -43.92
C VAL A 196 -7.65 -87.72 -44.16
N ALA A 197 -6.63 -87.02 -44.64
CA ALA A 197 -6.78 -85.65 -45.11
C ALA A 197 -7.61 -85.64 -46.40
N ALA A 198 -8.65 -84.80 -46.47
CA ALA A 198 -9.46 -84.68 -47.68
C ALA A 198 -8.58 -84.17 -48.85
N PRO A 199 -8.54 -84.86 -50.00
CA PRO A 199 -7.62 -84.53 -51.11
C PRO A 199 -7.94 -83.19 -51.79
N LEU A 200 -9.11 -82.61 -51.53
CA LEU A 200 -9.56 -81.31 -52.03
C LEU A 200 -9.52 -80.19 -50.97
N ALA A 201 -9.08 -80.49 -49.74
CA ALA A 201 -8.96 -79.48 -48.70
C ALA A 201 -7.74 -78.57 -48.96
N PRO A 202 -7.82 -77.28 -48.58
CA PRO A 202 -6.64 -76.41 -48.61
C PRO A 202 -5.51 -77.01 -47.78
N THR A 203 -4.27 -76.94 -48.26
CA THR A 203 -3.07 -77.45 -47.56
C THR A 203 -2.32 -76.36 -46.81
N VAL A 204 -2.58 -75.08 -47.11
CA VAL A 204 -1.92 -73.93 -46.51
C VAL A 204 -2.58 -73.60 -45.17
N PRO A 205 -1.83 -73.60 -44.03
CA PRO A 205 -2.36 -73.20 -42.73
C PRO A 205 -2.91 -71.77 -42.75
N ILE A 206 -3.92 -71.51 -41.91
CA ILE A 206 -4.37 -70.14 -41.62
C ILE A 206 -3.23 -69.42 -40.91
N GLU A 207 -2.88 -68.25 -41.42
CA GLU A 207 -1.92 -67.37 -40.77
C GLU A 207 -2.61 -66.41 -39.77
N PRO A 208 -1.91 -66.01 -38.70
CA PRO A 208 -2.45 -65.01 -37.79
C PRO A 208 -2.69 -63.68 -38.53
N PRO A 209 -3.75 -62.94 -38.20
CA PRO A 209 -4.04 -61.65 -38.83
C PRO A 209 -2.87 -60.68 -38.64
N ALA A 210 -2.16 -60.36 -39.72
CA ALA A 210 -1.07 -59.39 -39.72
C ALA A 210 -1.61 -57.96 -39.64
N VAL A 211 -1.78 -57.45 -38.42
CA VAL A 211 -2.22 -56.07 -38.21
C VAL A 211 -1.01 -55.13 -38.33
N GLY A 212 -0.68 -54.71 -39.56
CA GLY A 212 0.55 -53.95 -39.85
C GLY A 212 0.74 -52.64 -39.08
N TRP A 213 -0.31 -52.06 -38.48
CA TRP A 213 -0.22 -50.85 -37.65
C TRP A 213 0.26 -51.13 -36.21
N LEU A 214 0.18 -52.38 -35.73
CA LEU A 214 0.59 -52.77 -34.36
C LEU A 214 2.11 -52.59 -34.10
N ARG A 215 2.92 -52.49 -35.15
CA ARG A 215 4.36 -52.12 -35.06
C ARG A 215 4.58 -50.67 -34.63
N PHE A 216 3.59 -49.81 -34.87
CA PHE A 216 3.61 -48.39 -34.48
C PHE A 216 2.78 -48.12 -33.22
N ARG A 217 2.49 -49.14 -32.41
CA ARG A 217 1.69 -49.01 -31.17
C ARG A 217 2.26 -48.01 -30.16
N TRP A 218 3.55 -47.67 -30.26
CA TRP A 218 4.23 -46.69 -29.41
C TRP A 218 4.06 -45.25 -29.91
N ALA A 219 3.72 -45.04 -31.19
CA ALA A 219 3.69 -43.71 -31.79
C ALA A 219 2.52 -42.87 -31.27
N VAL A 220 1.33 -43.46 -31.14
CA VAL A 220 0.14 -42.77 -30.61
C VAL A 220 0.32 -42.33 -29.14
N PRO A 221 0.76 -43.18 -28.19
CA PRO A 221 0.97 -42.72 -26.82
C PRO A 221 2.12 -41.71 -26.71
N ALA A 222 3.18 -41.85 -27.52
CA ALA A 222 4.24 -40.84 -27.60
C ALA A 222 3.71 -39.48 -28.10
N LEU A 223 2.89 -39.47 -29.14
CA LEU A 223 2.24 -38.25 -29.64
C LEU A 223 1.30 -37.65 -28.59
N ALA A 224 0.52 -38.49 -27.91
CA ALA A 224 -0.36 -38.04 -26.83
C ALA A 224 0.43 -37.40 -25.67
N ALA A 225 1.61 -37.92 -25.33
CA ALA A 225 2.49 -37.30 -24.33
C ALA A 225 2.93 -35.89 -24.74
N VAL A 226 3.30 -35.69 -26.01
CA VAL A 226 3.65 -34.37 -26.57
C VAL A 226 2.46 -33.41 -26.49
N VAL A 227 1.25 -33.89 -26.83
CA VAL A 227 0.01 -33.11 -26.65
C VAL A 227 -0.20 -32.75 -25.17
N GLY A 228 0.07 -33.67 -24.23
CA GLY A 228 0.04 -33.40 -22.79
C GLY A 228 0.95 -32.26 -22.36
N VAL A 229 2.18 -32.19 -22.90
CA VAL A 229 3.09 -31.06 -22.66
C VAL A 229 2.51 -29.75 -23.20
N GLY A 230 1.94 -29.77 -24.41
CA GLY A 230 1.27 -28.60 -24.99
C GLY A 230 0.08 -28.13 -24.15
N LEU A 231 -0.73 -29.07 -23.66
CA LEU A 231 -1.85 -28.82 -22.77
C LEU A 231 -1.41 -28.13 -21.47
N PHE A 232 -0.29 -28.53 -20.87
CA PHE A 232 0.26 -27.86 -19.68
C PHE A 232 0.53 -26.37 -19.95
N PHE A 233 1.26 -26.04 -21.02
CA PHE A 233 1.61 -24.64 -21.32
C PHE A 233 0.38 -23.82 -21.71
N ALA A 234 -0.55 -24.41 -22.46
CA ALA A 234 -1.81 -23.76 -22.82
C ALA A 234 -2.65 -23.44 -21.58
N ARG A 235 -2.77 -24.39 -20.63
CA ARG A 235 -3.44 -24.19 -19.35
C ARG A 235 -2.79 -23.08 -18.54
N ASP A 236 -1.46 -23.08 -18.41
CA ASP A 236 -0.75 -22.13 -17.58
C ASP A 236 -0.88 -20.70 -18.13
N ARG A 237 -0.82 -20.54 -19.46
CA ARG A 237 -1.04 -19.26 -20.13
C ARG A 237 -2.49 -18.77 -19.99
N ALA A 238 -3.47 -19.67 -20.12
CA ALA A 238 -4.88 -19.34 -19.93
C ALA A 238 -5.19 -18.95 -18.47
N SER A 239 -4.59 -19.67 -17.51
CA SER A 239 -4.73 -19.38 -16.09
C SER A 239 -4.09 -18.05 -15.70
N ASP A 240 -2.93 -17.69 -16.27
CA ASP A 240 -2.30 -16.37 -16.07
C ASP A 240 -3.21 -15.21 -16.50
N GLY A 241 -3.85 -15.34 -17.67
CA GLY A 241 -4.84 -14.36 -18.14
C GLY A 241 -6.06 -14.27 -17.22
N ALA A 242 -6.55 -15.40 -16.71
CA ALA A 242 -7.65 -15.43 -15.74
C ALA A 242 -7.26 -14.80 -14.39
N LEU A 243 -6.04 -15.05 -13.90
CA LEU A 243 -5.50 -14.41 -12.69
C LEU A 243 -5.40 -12.89 -12.85
N PHE A 244 -4.90 -12.43 -13.98
CA PHE A 244 -4.83 -11.00 -14.29
C PHE A 244 -6.23 -10.36 -14.31
N ALA A 245 -7.19 -11.00 -14.98
CA ALA A 245 -8.58 -10.56 -15.00
C ALA A 245 -9.21 -10.53 -13.58
N ALA A 246 -8.93 -11.53 -12.75
CA ALA A 246 -9.38 -11.57 -11.37
C ALA A 246 -8.77 -10.43 -10.53
N ALA A 247 -7.48 -10.13 -10.72
CA ALA A 247 -6.81 -9.03 -10.05
C ALA A 247 -7.38 -7.66 -10.48
N LEU A 248 -7.64 -7.48 -11.78
CA LEU A 248 -8.31 -6.28 -12.30
C LEU A 248 -9.72 -6.10 -11.74
N LYS A 249 -10.47 -7.20 -11.55
CA LYS A 249 -11.82 -7.14 -10.96
C LYS A 249 -11.81 -6.71 -9.50
N LYS A 250 -10.82 -7.14 -8.70
CA LYS A 250 -10.65 -6.68 -7.30
C LYS A 250 -10.08 -5.27 -7.21
N ASN A 251 -9.15 -4.91 -8.11
CA ASN A 251 -8.52 -3.58 -8.23
C ASN A 251 -7.92 -3.05 -6.92
N ASP A 252 -7.35 -3.94 -6.11
CA ASP A 252 -6.72 -3.62 -4.82
C ASP A 252 -5.23 -3.99 -4.80
N VAL A 253 -4.51 -3.45 -3.81
CA VAL A 253 -3.07 -3.68 -3.66
C VAL A 253 -2.78 -5.16 -3.37
N ALA A 254 -3.65 -5.82 -2.60
CA ALA A 254 -3.49 -7.22 -2.24
C ALA A 254 -3.58 -8.14 -3.47
N ALA A 255 -4.59 -7.97 -4.34
CA ALA A 255 -4.73 -8.79 -5.54
C ALA A 255 -3.62 -8.55 -6.55
N PHE A 256 -3.16 -7.31 -6.74
CA PHE A 256 -2.02 -7.04 -7.62
C PHE A 256 -0.72 -7.65 -7.08
N ARG A 257 -0.48 -7.65 -5.77
CA ARG A 257 0.66 -8.35 -5.16
C ARG A 257 0.54 -9.88 -5.30
N SER A 258 -0.65 -10.43 -5.08
CA SER A 258 -0.92 -11.86 -5.31
C SER A 258 -0.69 -12.26 -6.77
N TYR A 259 -1.06 -11.39 -7.72
CA TYR A 259 -0.72 -11.59 -9.13
C TYR A 259 0.79 -11.54 -9.35
N LEU A 260 1.51 -10.53 -8.87
CA LEU A 260 2.98 -10.44 -9.06
C LEU A 260 3.77 -11.60 -8.45
N ALA A 261 3.22 -12.27 -7.43
CA ALA A 261 3.83 -13.45 -6.83
C ALA A 261 3.68 -14.72 -7.68
N LYS A 262 2.68 -14.78 -8.57
CA LYS A 262 2.30 -16.01 -9.30
C LYS A 262 2.33 -15.84 -10.81
N GLY A 263 1.77 -14.75 -11.31
CA GLY A 263 1.67 -14.40 -12.72
C GLY A 263 2.94 -13.81 -13.32
N ASP A 264 3.01 -13.86 -14.64
CA ASP A 264 4.20 -13.43 -15.39
C ASP A 264 3.87 -12.56 -16.61
N ALA A 265 2.79 -12.86 -17.36
CA ALA A 265 2.59 -12.23 -18.66
C ALA A 265 2.34 -10.71 -18.60
N HIS A 266 1.67 -10.22 -17.55
CA HIS A 266 1.35 -8.81 -17.33
C HIS A 266 2.15 -8.19 -16.16
N ARG A 267 3.27 -8.81 -15.77
CA ARG A 267 4.06 -8.39 -14.60
C ARG A 267 4.51 -6.94 -14.71
N GLU A 268 5.01 -6.53 -15.87
CA GLU A 268 5.51 -5.16 -16.10
C GLU A 268 4.39 -4.12 -15.99
N GLU A 269 3.24 -4.39 -16.59
CA GLU A 269 2.05 -3.52 -16.54
C GLU A 269 1.54 -3.37 -15.10
N VAL A 270 1.46 -4.48 -14.36
CA VAL A 270 1.03 -4.45 -12.95
C VAL A 270 2.03 -3.69 -12.10
N GLN A 271 3.34 -3.92 -12.28
CA GLN A 271 4.37 -3.30 -11.45
C GLN A 271 4.55 -1.81 -11.73
N LYS A 272 4.50 -1.38 -13.00
CA LYS A 272 4.76 0.03 -13.39
C LYS A 272 3.53 0.92 -13.34
N THR A 273 2.33 0.34 -13.45
CA THR A 273 1.09 1.12 -13.62
C THR A 273 0.02 0.76 -12.59
N LEU A 274 -0.43 -0.50 -12.53
CA LEU A 274 -1.64 -0.85 -11.77
C LEU A 274 -1.43 -0.85 -10.26
N LEU A 275 -0.31 -1.42 -9.79
CA LEU A 275 0.03 -1.46 -8.37
C LEU A 275 0.31 -0.04 -7.82
N PRO A 276 1.15 0.80 -8.45
CA PRO A 276 1.33 2.19 -8.03
C PRO A 276 0.01 2.97 -8.03
N ARG A 277 -0.87 2.75 -9.02
CA ARG A 277 -2.16 3.45 -9.09
C ARG A 277 -3.12 3.03 -7.96
N ALA A 278 -3.14 1.75 -7.59
CA ALA A 278 -3.90 1.27 -6.44
C ALA A 278 -3.37 1.86 -5.12
N GLU A 279 -2.04 1.90 -4.94
CA GLU A 279 -1.43 2.53 -3.75
C GLU A 279 -1.64 4.06 -3.73
N LEU A 280 -1.66 4.71 -4.91
CA LEU A 280 -1.95 6.15 -5.04
C LEU A 280 -3.38 6.48 -4.59
N LYS A 281 -4.37 5.63 -4.87
CA LYS A 281 -5.74 5.81 -4.36
C LYS A 281 -5.77 5.84 -2.84
N ILE A 282 -5.09 4.90 -2.19
CA ILE A 282 -5.00 4.83 -0.72
C ILE A 282 -4.27 6.06 -0.16
N ALA A 283 -3.18 6.50 -0.81
CA ALA A 283 -2.46 7.71 -0.41
C ALA A 283 -3.32 8.98 -0.58
N ALA A 284 -4.08 9.07 -1.68
CA ALA A 284 -4.99 10.18 -1.96
C ALA A 284 -6.16 10.25 -0.97
N GLU A 285 -6.66 9.10 -0.49
CA GLU A 285 -7.67 9.01 0.57
C GLU A 285 -7.14 9.55 1.91
N LYS A 286 -5.89 9.27 2.27
CA LYS A 286 -5.23 9.88 3.45
C LYS A 286 -5.13 11.41 3.31
N GLY A 287 -4.93 11.89 2.08
CA GLY A 287 -4.92 13.32 1.75
C GLY A 287 -3.71 14.09 2.28
N THR A 288 -2.64 13.39 2.68
CA THR A 288 -1.39 13.99 3.18
C THR A 288 -0.31 13.98 2.09
N VAL A 289 0.56 14.99 2.10
CA VAL A 289 1.64 15.10 1.11
C VAL A 289 2.71 14.03 1.38
N GLU A 290 2.93 13.71 2.65
CA GLU A 290 3.90 12.70 3.10
C GLU A 290 3.58 11.32 2.55
N ALA A 291 2.29 10.93 2.54
CA ALA A 291 1.88 9.63 2.01
C ALA A 291 2.12 9.50 0.50
N ILE A 292 2.05 10.62 -0.25
CA ILE A 292 2.30 10.65 -1.69
C ILE A 292 3.81 10.68 -1.96
N ASP A 293 4.58 11.42 -1.16
CA ASP A 293 6.04 11.47 -1.27
C ASP A 293 6.68 10.11 -0.91
N GLU A 294 6.15 9.37 0.07
CA GLU A 294 6.53 7.98 0.36
C GLU A 294 6.31 7.06 -0.84
N LEU A 295 5.20 7.22 -1.56
CA LEU A 295 4.89 6.44 -2.76
C LEU A 295 5.87 6.75 -3.90
N LYS A 296 6.23 8.03 -4.08
CA LYS A 296 7.23 8.45 -5.07
C LYS A 296 8.63 7.91 -4.76
N GLN A 297 9.00 7.81 -3.48
CA GLN A 297 10.26 7.17 -3.08
C GLN A 297 10.24 5.67 -3.33
N LYS A 298 9.10 5.01 -3.07
CA LYS A 298 8.94 3.57 -3.24
C LYS A 298 8.94 3.15 -4.71
N TYR A 299 8.43 4.00 -5.61
CA TYR A 299 8.42 3.75 -7.04
C TYR A 299 8.98 4.95 -7.82
N PRO A 300 10.31 5.03 -8.02
CA PRO A 300 10.94 6.14 -8.74
C PRO A 300 10.73 6.09 -10.26
N GLU A 301 10.41 4.93 -10.83
CA GLU A 301 10.19 4.73 -12.27
C GLU A 301 8.78 4.19 -12.53
N THR A 302 7.74 5.03 -12.36
CA THR A 302 6.36 4.63 -12.67
C THR A 302 5.84 5.26 -13.96
N ALA A 303 4.90 4.58 -14.61
CA ALA A 303 4.18 5.17 -15.74
C ALA A 303 3.15 6.23 -15.31
N ILE A 304 2.91 6.40 -14.01
CA ILE A 304 1.87 7.26 -13.43
C ILE A 304 2.43 8.51 -12.74
N ASP A 305 3.68 8.88 -13.00
CA ASP A 305 4.34 10.04 -12.37
C ASP A 305 3.52 11.33 -12.48
N GLN A 306 2.83 11.54 -13.60
CA GLN A 306 1.94 12.69 -13.79
C GLN A 306 0.71 12.66 -12.86
N GLU A 307 0.14 11.48 -12.61
CA GLU A 307 -0.98 11.30 -11.67
C GLU A 307 -0.52 11.53 -10.23
N ILE A 308 0.67 11.03 -9.87
CA ILE A 308 1.29 11.25 -8.55
C ILE A 308 1.52 12.75 -8.32
N GLU A 309 2.14 13.45 -9.27
CA GLU A 309 2.37 14.89 -9.17
C GLU A 309 1.07 15.69 -9.10
N HIS A 310 0.03 15.28 -9.82
CA HIS A 310 -1.28 15.91 -9.73
C HIS A 310 -1.89 15.74 -8.33
N GLN A 311 -1.92 14.53 -7.78
CA GLN A 311 -2.44 14.28 -6.43
C GLN A 311 -1.60 14.99 -5.36
N ARG A 312 -0.28 15.05 -5.55
CA ARG A 312 0.62 15.82 -4.68
C ARG A 312 0.23 17.30 -4.64
N LYS A 313 -0.06 17.92 -5.79
CA LYS A 313 -0.55 19.30 -5.86
C LYS A 313 -1.87 19.48 -5.14
N VAL A 314 -2.82 18.55 -5.31
CA VAL A 314 -4.12 18.58 -4.59
C VAL A 314 -3.92 18.51 -3.08
N ALA A 315 -3.03 17.63 -2.60
CA ALA A 315 -2.70 17.52 -1.18
C ALA A 315 -2.04 18.80 -0.63
N ILE A 316 -1.15 19.44 -1.39
CA ILE A 316 -0.55 20.73 -1.02
C ILE A 316 -1.61 21.83 -0.89
N VAL A 317 -2.57 21.90 -1.82
CA VAL A 317 -3.68 22.87 -1.75
C VAL A 317 -4.52 22.63 -0.48
N ARG A 318 -4.84 21.38 -0.13
CA ARG A 318 -5.55 21.07 1.13
C ARG A 318 -4.74 21.46 2.37
N ALA A 319 -3.42 21.21 2.36
CA ALA A 319 -2.54 21.62 3.45
C ALA A 319 -2.50 23.15 3.60
N PHE A 320 -2.51 23.88 2.47
CA PHE A 320 -2.62 25.33 2.47
C PHE A 320 -3.97 25.82 3.02
N GLU A 321 -5.09 25.22 2.61
CA GLU A 321 -6.42 25.55 3.14
C GLU A 321 -6.52 25.31 4.65
N LYS A 322 -5.91 24.22 5.16
CA LYS A 322 -5.83 23.95 6.59
C LYS A 322 -5.06 25.06 7.31
N ALA A 323 -3.88 25.43 6.82
CA ALA A 323 -3.11 26.54 7.39
C ALA A 323 -3.89 27.88 7.32
N ARG A 324 -4.66 28.10 6.26
CA ARG A 324 -5.52 29.29 6.10
C ARG A 324 -6.63 29.36 7.12
N ASN A 325 -7.22 28.22 7.45
CA ASN A 325 -8.29 28.12 8.44
C ASN A 325 -7.78 28.35 9.87
N ASP A 326 -6.51 28.08 10.16
CA ASP A 326 -5.86 28.36 11.45
C ASP A 326 -5.72 29.87 11.73
N LYS A 327 -5.82 30.73 10.70
CA LYS A 327 -5.76 32.21 10.80
C LYS A 327 -4.53 32.75 11.56
N SER A 328 -3.39 32.05 11.49
CA SER A 328 -2.14 32.43 12.13
C SER A 328 -1.01 32.59 11.10
N LEU A 329 -0.14 33.59 11.31
CA LEU A 329 1.07 33.76 10.50
C LEU A 329 2.04 32.60 10.70
N GLN A 330 2.08 32.00 11.89
CA GLN A 330 2.91 30.84 12.18
C GLN A 330 2.49 29.62 11.35
N ALA A 331 1.18 29.38 11.18
CA ALA A 331 0.67 28.29 10.34
C ALA A 331 1.08 28.47 8.87
N MET A 332 1.00 29.70 8.35
CA MET A 332 1.42 30.04 6.98
C MET A 332 2.92 29.81 6.75
N LEU A 333 3.76 30.24 7.70
CA LEU A 333 5.22 30.08 7.59
C LEU A 333 5.65 28.63 7.76
N ARG A 334 4.98 27.88 8.64
CA ARG A 334 5.16 26.43 8.74
C ARG A 334 4.86 25.77 7.40
N PHE A 335 3.73 26.09 6.78
CA PHE A 335 3.38 25.58 5.45
C PHE A 335 4.46 25.87 4.39
N GLU A 336 4.95 27.12 4.29
CA GLU A 336 6.02 27.47 3.35
C GLU A 336 7.33 26.73 3.64
N SER A 337 7.67 26.54 4.92
CA SER A 337 8.90 25.83 5.32
C SER A 337 8.81 24.32 5.06
N THR A 338 7.65 23.71 5.30
CA THR A 338 7.42 22.29 5.06
C THR A 338 7.35 22.00 3.55
N TYR A 339 6.82 22.93 2.76
CA TYR A 339 6.61 22.74 1.32
C TYR A 339 7.27 23.84 0.46
N PRO A 340 8.61 23.93 0.36
CA PRO A 340 9.27 25.02 -0.37
C PRO A 340 8.90 25.15 -1.86
N LYS A 341 8.45 24.06 -2.49
CA LYS A 341 8.04 23.99 -3.91
C LYS A 341 6.52 23.85 -4.04
N HIS A 342 5.76 24.67 -3.31
CA HIS A 342 4.30 24.59 -3.27
C HIS A 342 3.59 25.24 -4.48
N HIS A 343 4.27 26.08 -5.27
CA HIS A 343 3.71 26.81 -6.42
C HIS A 343 2.49 27.71 -6.12
N LEU A 344 2.19 27.98 -4.84
CA LEU A 344 1.08 28.82 -4.37
C LEU A 344 1.56 30.16 -3.80
N ALA A 345 2.69 30.71 -4.28
CA ALA A 345 3.31 31.91 -3.71
C ALA A 345 2.35 33.11 -3.64
N ASN A 346 1.58 33.32 -4.71
CA ASN A 346 0.61 34.40 -4.79
C ASN A 346 -0.56 34.23 -3.80
N ASP A 347 -1.04 33.00 -3.61
CA ASP A 347 -2.17 32.74 -2.71
C ASP A 347 -1.75 32.79 -1.25
N VAL A 348 -0.53 32.34 -0.93
CA VAL A 348 0.07 32.50 0.40
C VAL A 348 0.27 33.98 0.72
N ALA A 349 0.78 34.78 -0.24
CA ALA A 349 0.93 36.23 -0.06
C ALA A 349 -0.42 36.92 0.20
N LYS A 350 -1.47 36.58 -0.56
CA LYS A 350 -2.83 37.08 -0.31
C LYS A 350 -3.36 36.68 1.06
N ALA A 351 -3.13 35.44 1.49
CA ALA A 351 -3.56 34.97 2.81
C ALA A 351 -2.84 35.74 3.94
N LYS A 352 -1.53 35.96 3.82
CA LYS A 352 -0.75 36.81 4.74
C LYS A 352 -1.29 38.24 4.77
N HIS A 353 -1.56 38.84 3.61
CA HIS A 353 -2.14 40.18 3.51
C HIS A 353 -3.45 40.31 4.30
N VAL A 354 -4.35 39.33 4.17
CA VAL A 354 -5.61 39.29 4.92
C VAL A 354 -5.39 39.25 6.43
N LEU A 355 -4.36 38.55 6.92
CA LEU A 355 -4.03 38.51 8.35
C LEU A 355 -3.51 39.88 8.84
N TYR A 356 -2.67 40.56 8.07
CA TYR A 356 -2.20 41.91 8.38
C TYR A 356 -3.36 42.93 8.38
N GLN A 357 -4.26 42.86 7.39
CA GLN A 357 -5.47 43.70 7.32
C GLN A 357 -6.42 43.44 8.49
N ALA A 358 -6.57 42.18 8.91
CA ALA A 358 -7.38 41.84 10.08
C ALA A 358 -6.79 42.42 11.38
N ALA A 359 -5.45 42.41 11.52
CA ALA A 359 -4.76 43.03 12.63
C ALA A 359 -4.92 44.56 12.63
N LEU A 360 -4.80 45.21 11.47
CA LEU A 360 -5.05 46.64 11.33
C LEU A 360 -6.49 46.99 11.71
N THR A 361 -7.46 46.23 11.21
CA THR A 361 -8.90 46.42 11.53
C THR A 361 -9.16 46.26 13.03
N LYS A 362 -8.52 45.28 13.67
CA LYS A 362 -8.62 45.07 15.12
C LYS A 362 -8.06 46.26 15.89
N PHE A 363 -6.92 46.80 15.46
CA PHE A 363 -6.33 47.99 16.06
C PHE A 363 -7.22 49.23 15.87
N GLN A 364 -7.73 49.46 14.66
CA GLN A 364 -8.64 50.57 14.37
C GLN A 364 -9.91 50.55 15.23
N LYS A 365 -10.46 49.36 15.54
CA LYS A 365 -11.60 49.22 16.46
C LYS A 365 -11.26 49.58 17.91
N ALA A 366 -10.00 49.42 18.32
CA ALA A 366 -9.53 49.77 19.65
C ALA A 366 -9.22 51.28 19.80
N LEU A 367 -9.22 52.03 18.70
CA LEU A 367 -8.93 53.46 18.71
C LEU A 367 -10.06 54.28 19.40
N PRO A 368 -9.71 55.31 20.19
CA PRO A 368 -10.62 56.36 20.64
C PRO A 368 -11.19 57.19 19.47
N GLU A 369 -12.34 57.85 19.69
CA GLU A 369 -12.97 58.75 18.71
C GLU A 369 -12.10 59.97 18.35
N ARG A 370 -11.18 60.37 19.24
CA ARG A 370 -10.16 61.42 19.01
C ARG A 370 -8.76 60.81 18.97
N SER A 371 -8.49 59.98 17.96
CA SER A 371 -7.22 59.24 17.83
C SER A 371 -6.14 59.94 17.00
N GLY A 372 -6.43 61.09 16.39
CA GLY A 372 -5.46 61.83 15.56
C GLY A 372 -4.85 60.93 14.49
N ASP A 373 -3.53 60.96 14.34
CA ASP A 373 -2.80 60.18 13.33
C ASP A 373 -2.45 58.73 13.76
N ALA A 374 -2.88 58.28 14.94
CA ALA A 374 -2.53 56.95 15.46
C ALA A 374 -2.93 55.80 14.54
N GLY A 375 -4.07 55.93 13.83
CA GLY A 375 -4.51 54.95 12.83
C GLY A 375 -3.62 54.91 11.58
N ALA A 376 -3.15 56.07 11.11
CA ALA A 376 -2.26 56.18 9.96
C ALA A 376 -0.86 55.63 10.27
N ILE A 377 -0.36 55.90 11.48
CA ILE A 377 0.89 55.31 11.99
C ILE A 377 0.80 53.79 12.01
N ALA A 378 -0.26 53.23 12.59
CA ALA A 378 -0.44 51.78 12.67
C ALA A 378 -0.53 51.14 11.27
N ALA A 379 -1.19 51.79 10.32
CA ALA A 379 -1.24 51.35 8.93
C ALA A 379 0.15 51.34 8.28
N ALA A 380 0.96 52.39 8.46
CA ALA A 380 2.32 52.47 7.94
C ALA A 380 3.24 51.40 8.54
N LEU A 381 3.15 51.16 9.86
CA LEU A 381 3.92 50.13 10.54
C LEU A 381 3.54 48.72 10.06
N ILE A 382 2.23 48.44 9.91
CA ILE A 382 1.76 47.14 9.41
C ILE A 382 2.17 46.92 7.94
N ALA A 383 2.09 47.96 7.10
CA ALA A 383 2.55 47.89 5.70
C ALA A 383 4.06 47.61 5.61
N HIS A 384 4.86 48.21 6.49
CA HIS A 384 6.29 47.87 6.59
C HIS A 384 6.50 46.43 7.08
N ALA A 385 5.73 46.00 8.07
CA ALA A 385 5.80 44.65 8.61
C ALA A 385 5.45 43.56 7.58
N GLU A 386 4.48 43.84 6.70
CA GLU A 386 4.12 42.95 5.61
C GLU A 386 5.24 42.81 4.57
N LYS A 387 5.94 43.91 4.25
CA LYS A 387 7.06 43.90 3.28
C LYS A 387 8.28 43.14 3.79
N VAL A 388 8.64 43.32 5.07
CA VAL A 388 9.83 42.68 5.66
C VAL A 388 9.53 41.24 6.08
N GLY A 389 8.32 41.01 6.59
CA GLY A 389 7.92 39.74 7.16
C GLY A 389 8.54 39.46 8.54
N PRO A 390 7.97 38.50 9.28
CA PRO A 390 8.46 38.12 10.60
C PRO A 390 9.70 37.22 10.51
N LYS A 391 10.53 37.27 11.56
CA LYS A 391 11.74 36.44 11.70
C LYS A 391 11.57 35.45 12.85
N ARG A 392 12.28 34.33 12.77
CA ARG A 392 12.25 33.30 13.81
C ARG A 392 13.34 33.59 14.86
N LYS A 393 12.95 33.78 16.13
CA LYS A 393 13.86 33.98 17.27
C LYS A 393 13.64 32.81 18.25
N GLY A 394 14.43 31.75 18.09
CA GLY A 394 14.18 30.47 18.77
C GLY A 394 12.95 29.74 18.21
N ASP A 395 12.02 29.33 19.08
CA ASP A 395 10.75 28.69 18.68
C ASP A 395 9.59 29.67 18.48
N VAL A 396 9.82 30.96 18.75
CA VAL A 396 8.80 32.00 18.65
C VAL A 396 9.00 32.82 17.38
N LEU A 397 7.88 33.15 16.74
CA LEU A 397 7.84 34.04 15.59
C LEU A 397 7.77 35.49 16.07
N VAL A 398 8.67 36.33 15.58
CA VAL A 398 8.82 37.70 16.04
C VAL A 398 8.74 38.64 14.82
N GLY A 399 7.79 39.56 14.84
CA GLY A 399 7.64 40.59 13.83
C GLY A 399 8.84 41.55 13.80
N PRO A 400 9.04 42.30 12.70
CA PRO A 400 10.13 43.26 12.60
C PRO A 400 10.14 44.25 13.77
N PRO A 401 11.34 44.58 14.30
CA PRO A 401 11.47 45.46 15.46
C PRO A 401 11.24 46.92 15.07
N VAL A 402 10.54 47.63 15.95
CA VAL A 402 10.35 49.07 15.95
C VAL A 402 11.14 49.61 17.13
N ALA A 403 12.15 50.43 16.84
CA ALA A 403 13.02 50.97 17.88
C ALA A 403 12.34 52.17 18.57
N VAL A 404 12.29 52.18 19.89
CA VAL A 404 11.90 53.38 20.65
C VAL A 404 13.16 54.05 21.19
N ARG A 405 13.49 55.22 20.66
CA ARG A 405 14.71 55.96 21.01
C ARG A 405 14.33 57.25 21.72
N ILE A 406 14.98 57.51 22.85
CA ILE A 406 14.91 58.81 23.49
C ILE A 406 15.96 59.71 22.83
N HIS A 407 15.54 60.91 22.44
CA HIS A 407 16.41 61.92 21.86
C HIS A 407 16.50 63.11 22.81
N ARG A 408 17.68 63.32 23.40
CA ARG A 408 17.87 64.41 24.35
C ARG A 408 18.31 65.66 23.63
N VAL A 409 17.51 66.71 23.74
CA VAL A 409 17.85 68.04 23.24
C VAL A 409 18.44 68.85 24.41
N PRO A 410 19.64 69.44 24.26
CA PRO A 410 20.24 70.28 25.29
C PRO A 410 19.29 71.41 25.71
N SER A 411 19.32 71.77 26.99
CA SER A 411 18.58 72.92 27.51
C SER A 411 19.22 74.22 27.04
N GLU A 412 18.39 75.22 26.74
CA GLU A 412 18.85 76.56 26.39
C GLU A 412 19.02 77.46 27.63
N SER A 413 18.33 77.15 28.74
CA SER A 413 18.26 78.06 29.89
C SER A 413 18.46 77.42 31.27
N MET A 414 18.86 76.15 31.36
CA MET A 414 19.10 75.49 32.65
C MET A 414 20.18 76.19 33.50
N ASP A 415 21.21 76.77 32.89
CA ASP A 415 22.24 77.53 33.62
C ASP A 415 21.66 78.74 34.37
N ARG A 416 20.58 79.34 33.85
CA ARG A 416 19.87 80.43 34.53
C ARG A 416 19.15 79.94 35.79
N ALA A 417 18.77 78.67 35.84
CA ALA A 417 18.12 78.07 37.01
C ALA A 417 19.09 78.04 38.21
N ASP A 418 20.35 77.71 37.97
CA ASP A 418 21.40 77.72 38.99
C ASP A 418 21.62 79.12 39.57
N ASP A 419 21.61 80.16 38.73
CA ASP A 419 21.74 81.55 39.17
C ASP A 419 20.57 82.00 40.05
N VAL A 420 19.34 81.60 39.70
CA VAL A 420 18.14 81.87 40.51
C VAL A 420 18.23 81.15 41.86
N VAL A 421 18.72 79.91 41.86
CA VAL A 421 18.92 79.12 43.07
C VAL A 421 19.99 79.72 43.99
N ARG A 422 21.14 80.15 43.44
CA ARG A 422 22.25 80.75 44.20
C ARG A 422 21.86 82.06 44.89
N ARG A 423 20.98 82.85 44.27
CA ARG A 423 20.52 84.14 44.83
C ARG A 423 19.48 83.98 45.95
N ASN A 424 18.98 82.78 46.20
CA ASN A 424 17.92 82.55 47.17
C ASN A 424 18.46 82.33 48.61
N PRO A 425 17.85 82.91 49.65
CA PRO A 425 18.27 82.71 51.05
C PRO A 425 18.29 81.26 51.54
N TYR A 426 17.54 80.38 50.88
CA TYR A 426 17.44 78.95 51.19
C TYR A 426 18.47 78.08 50.46
N TYR A 427 19.36 78.68 49.66
CA TYR A 427 20.50 78.00 49.04
C TYR A 427 21.36 77.29 50.10
N ASN A 428 21.65 76.01 49.87
CA ASN A 428 22.37 75.15 50.82
C ASN A 428 23.68 74.59 50.24
N GLY A 429 24.28 75.32 49.30
CA GLY A 429 25.50 74.92 48.59
C GLY A 429 25.21 74.18 47.29
N GLU A 430 26.26 73.58 46.69
CA GLU A 430 26.18 72.95 45.37
C GLU A 430 25.17 71.79 45.28
N SER A 431 24.72 71.24 46.40
CA SER A 431 23.66 70.22 46.39
C SER A 431 22.31 70.79 45.97
N SER A 432 22.09 72.10 46.06
CA SER A 432 20.83 72.75 45.67
C SER A 432 20.74 73.05 44.17
N LEU A 433 21.84 72.93 43.41
CA LEU A 433 21.89 73.28 41.99
C LEU A 433 21.16 72.21 41.13
N PRO A 434 20.11 72.58 40.37
CA PRO A 434 19.40 71.65 39.50
C PRO A 434 20.28 70.96 38.44
N THR A 435 21.24 71.69 37.85
CA THR A 435 22.12 71.17 36.78
C THR A 435 22.90 69.93 37.19
N ARG A 436 23.19 69.78 38.49
CA ARG A 436 23.89 68.62 39.05
C ARG A 436 23.12 67.31 38.92
N TYR A 437 21.78 67.37 38.92
CA TYR A 437 20.90 66.20 38.85
C TYR A 437 20.32 65.99 37.45
N LEU A 438 20.29 67.05 36.64
CA LEU A 438 19.79 67.05 35.26
C LEU A 438 20.92 66.93 34.23
N ASP A 439 22.06 66.40 34.65
CA ASP A 439 23.19 66.11 33.77
C ASP A 439 22.97 64.79 33.02
N ALA A 440 23.89 64.46 32.11
CA ALA A 440 23.71 63.30 31.26
C ALA A 440 23.64 61.97 32.01
N LYS A 441 24.33 61.88 33.15
CA LYS A 441 24.39 60.68 34.00
C LYS A 441 23.15 60.54 34.88
N GLY A 442 22.60 61.66 35.36
CA GLY A 442 21.36 61.68 36.13
C GLY A 442 20.13 61.31 35.31
N LEU A 443 20.12 61.71 34.03
CA LEU A 443 18.98 61.47 33.12
C LEU A 443 18.94 60.05 32.52
N GLU A 444 20.08 59.39 32.32
CA GLU A 444 20.18 58.10 31.62
C GLU A 444 19.27 56.98 32.20
N PRO A 445 19.16 56.78 33.54
CA PRO A 445 18.27 55.75 34.09
C PRO A 445 16.79 56.01 33.76
N HIS A 446 16.37 57.29 33.79
CA HIS A 446 15.00 57.72 33.51
C HIS A 446 14.66 57.57 32.03
N GLU A 447 15.60 57.89 31.15
CA GLU A 447 15.42 57.69 29.70
C GLU A 447 15.31 56.20 29.34
N LYS A 448 16.13 55.33 29.94
CA LYS A 448 16.03 53.88 29.73
C LYS A 448 14.70 53.33 30.24
N ALA A 449 14.26 53.78 31.42
CA ALA A 449 12.97 53.41 31.99
C ALA A 449 11.82 53.90 31.09
N ALA A 450 11.88 55.13 30.59
CA ALA A 450 10.90 55.70 29.67
C ALA A 450 10.87 54.94 28.34
N ALA A 451 12.02 54.66 27.71
CA ALA A 451 12.09 53.88 26.47
C ALA A 451 11.46 52.48 26.64
N ALA A 452 11.73 51.82 27.76
CA ALA A 452 11.15 50.52 28.10
C ALA A 452 9.63 50.61 28.33
N ALA A 453 9.16 51.63 29.05
CA ALA A 453 7.74 51.87 29.31
C ALA A 453 6.98 52.15 28.01
N PHE A 454 7.49 53.05 27.17
CA PHE A 454 6.93 53.35 25.84
C PHE A 454 6.88 52.13 24.93
N SER A 455 7.96 51.34 24.88
CA SER A 455 8.00 50.09 24.10
C SER A 455 6.92 49.12 24.55
N LYS A 456 6.78 48.93 25.87
CA LYS A 456 5.77 48.05 26.46
C LYS A 456 4.35 48.55 26.20
N ALA A 457 4.11 49.85 26.30
CA ALA A 457 2.82 50.46 26.06
C ALA A 457 2.39 50.35 24.59
N LEU A 458 3.29 50.63 23.64
CA LEU A 458 3.05 50.43 22.20
C LEU A 458 2.77 48.96 21.86
N ALA A 459 3.51 48.04 22.48
CA ALA A 459 3.36 46.61 22.24
C ALA A 459 1.95 46.07 22.59
N LYS A 460 1.21 46.73 23.50
CA LYS A 460 -0.15 46.30 23.90
C LYS A 460 -1.14 46.22 22.74
N GLY A 461 -0.96 47.05 21.72
CA GLY A 461 -1.85 47.12 20.56
C GLY A 461 -1.56 46.12 19.45
N PHE A 462 -0.41 45.47 19.46
CA PHE A 462 0.07 44.66 18.34
C PHE A 462 0.37 43.22 18.78
N SER A 463 0.16 42.26 17.88
CA SER A 463 0.67 40.91 18.08
C SER A 463 2.19 40.92 17.90
N SER A 464 2.92 40.24 18.79
CA SER A 464 4.38 40.09 18.69
C SER A 464 4.82 39.38 17.41
N GLU A 465 3.92 38.65 16.75
CA GLU A 465 4.16 38.03 15.44
C GLU A 465 4.18 39.05 14.28
N ILE A 466 3.53 40.19 14.46
CA ILE A 466 3.37 41.22 13.42
C ILE A 466 4.42 42.30 13.58
N ILE A 467 4.53 42.89 14.78
CA ILE A 467 5.50 43.95 15.09
C ILE A 467 5.99 43.72 16.52
N THR A 468 7.27 44.01 16.77
CA THR A 468 7.80 44.10 18.13
C THR A 468 8.37 45.47 18.41
N PHE A 469 8.24 45.94 19.66
CA PHE A 469 8.80 47.22 20.09
C PHE A 469 9.95 46.95 21.04
N GLU A 470 11.12 47.50 20.74
CA GLU A 470 12.33 47.31 21.53
C GLU A 470 12.93 48.68 21.89
N PRO A 471 13.41 48.86 23.14
CA PRO A 471 14.10 50.08 23.53
C PRO A 471 15.42 50.18 22.75
N GLY A 472 15.64 51.31 22.08
CA GLY A 472 16.87 51.62 21.35
C GLY A 472 17.83 52.49 22.15
N GLU A 473 19.01 52.73 21.59
CA GLU A 473 20.03 53.61 22.19
C GLU A 473 19.54 55.07 22.23
N THR A 474 19.88 55.78 23.31
CA THR A 474 19.63 57.21 23.47
C THR A 474 20.44 58.00 22.45
N VAL A 475 19.80 58.96 21.78
CA VAL A 475 20.44 59.87 20.83
C VAL A 475 20.72 61.20 21.54
N THR A 476 21.96 61.68 21.45
CA THR A 476 22.41 62.94 22.07
C THR A 476 22.84 64.00 21.06
N THR A 477 22.86 63.68 19.75
CA THR A 477 23.18 64.60 18.67
C THR A 477 21.99 65.49 18.34
N GLU A 478 22.19 66.78 18.06
CA GLU A 478 21.10 67.71 17.69
C GLU A 478 20.33 67.27 16.43
N GLU A 479 21.01 66.60 15.50
CA GLU A 479 20.41 66.08 14.28
C GLU A 479 19.92 64.63 14.45
N ARG A 480 18.71 64.37 13.91
CA ARG A 480 18.10 63.04 13.92
C ARG A 480 18.90 62.08 13.04
N PRO A 481 19.31 60.90 13.54
CA PRO A 481 20.04 59.94 12.74
C PRO A 481 19.13 59.28 11.70
N GLU A 482 19.70 58.92 10.55
CA GLU A 482 19.00 58.14 9.52
C GLU A 482 18.62 56.75 10.08
N VAL A 483 17.38 56.31 9.82
CA VAL A 483 16.82 55.09 10.39
C VAL A 483 16.65 53.98 9.36
N LYS A 484 17.22 52.80 9.65
CA LYS A 484 17.08 51.58 8.83
C LYS A 484 15.85 50.74 9.19
N VAL A 485 15.33 50.93 10.40
CA VAL A 485 14.14 50.28 10.94
C VAL A 485 13.14 51.35 11.37
N PRO A 486 11.82 51.06 11.38
CA PRO A 486 10.85 52.00 11.91
C PRO A 486 11.24 52.41 13.33
N THR A 487 11.26 53.71 13.58
CA THR A 487 11.78 54.27 14.84
C THR A 487 10.84 55.32 15.38
N VAL A 488 10.49 55.20 16.66
CA VAL A 488 9.78 56.21 17.42
C VAL A 488 10.81 57.02 18.19
N PHE A 489 11.01 58.27 17.82
CA PHE A 489 11.84 59.21 18.55
C PHE A 489 11.00 59.99 19.54
N VAL A 490 11.28 59.83 20.83
CA VAL A 490 10.74 60.70 21.88
C VAL A 490 11.81 61.74 22.18
N SER A 491 11.71 62.89 21.50
CA SER A 491 12.62 64.01 21.74
C SER A 491 12.14 64.79 22.95
N TYR A 492 13.04 65.18 23.84
CA TYR A 492 12.68 66.03 24.98
C TYR A 492 13.72 67.09 25.26
N ARG A 493 13.25 68.27 25.69
CA ARG A 493 14.05 69.37 26.21
C ARG A 493 13.53 69.75 27.58
N LEU A 494 14.44 69.93 28.53
CA LEU A 494 14.16 70.40 29.88
C LEU A 494 14.47 71.88 30.00
N GLU A 495 13.54 72.64 30.55
CA GLU A 495 13.76 74.04 30.92
C GLU A 495 13.29 74.29 32.36
N PRO A 496 13.86 75.26 33.08
CA PRO A 496 13.34 75.65 34.38
C PRO A 496 11.95 76.29 34.22
N SER A 497 11.00 75.92 35.09
CA SER A 497 9.65 76.53 35.07
C SER A 497 9.62 77.96 35.60
N GLY A 498 10.73 78.45 36.17
CA GLY A 498 10.81 79.73 36.88
C GLY A 498 10.17 79.71 38.27
N ASN A 499 9.44 78.63 38.61
CA ASN A 499 8.83 78.45 39.92
C ASN A 499 9.79 77.73 40.86
N ALA A 500 10.45 78.47 41.74
CA ALA A 500 11.28 77.92 42.80
C ALA A 500 10.49 77.72 44.10
N PHE A 501 10.56 76.53 44.68
CA PHE A 501 9.97 76.19 45.96
C PHE A 501 11.06 76.17 47.03
N ALA A 502 10.97 77.09 48.00
CA ALA A 502 11.84 77.11 49.16
C ALA A 502 11.18 76.40 50.34
N SER A 503 11.91 75.48 50.98
CA SER A 503 11.47 74.79 52.18
C SER A 503 12.39 75.12 53.36
N THR A 504 11.81 75.26 54.54
CA THR A 504 12.53 75.41 55.82
C THR A 504 12.78 74.06 56.49
N ARG A 505 12.01 73.02 56.15
CA ARG A 505 12.02 71.69 56.76
C ARG A 505 11.63 70.62 55.73
N PRO A 506 12.59 69.95 55.07
CA PRO A 506 14.04 70.15 55.11
C PRO A 506 14.46 71.50 54.49
N ARG A 507 15.57 72.11 54.94
CA ARG A 507 16.08 73.36 54.35
C ARG A 507 16.59 73.10 52.94
N GLY A 508 16.04 73.80 51.95
CA GLY A 508 16.49 73.72 50.56
C GLY A 508 15.64 74.54 49.61
N ILE A 509 16.11 74.68 48.39
CA ILE A 509 15.36 75.27 47.28
C ILE A 509 15.33 74.30 46.11
N PHE A 510 14.15 74.17 45.50
CA PHE A 510 13.88 73.24 44.42
C PHE A 510 13.26 74.00 43.26
N MET A 511 13.72 73.75 42.05
CA MET A 511 13.18 74.38 40.84
C MET A 511 12.21 73.41 40.16
N GLY A 512 11.02 73.89 39.78
CA GLY A 512 10.13 73.12 38.91
C GLY A 512 10.69 73.02 37.48
N LEU A 513 10.21 72.04 36.72
CA LEU A 513 10.72 71.73 35.37
C LEU A 513 9.61 71.82 34.33
N VAL A 514 9.92 72.38 33.18
CA VAL A 514 9.08 72.33 31.98
C VAL A 514 9.71 71.36 31.00
N PHE A 515 8.93 70.35 30.60
CA PHE A 515 9.29 69.42 29.56
C PHE A 515 8.66 69.86 28.24
N PHE A 516 9.48 70.00 27.21
CA PHE A 516 9.04 70.10 25.82
C PHE A 516 9.31 68.77 25.15
N PHE A 517 8.25 68.02 24.86
CA PHE A 517 8.31 66.75 24.17
C PHE A 517 7.92 66.91 22.70
N ASP A 518 8.71 66.28 21.83
CA ASP A 518 8.46 66.15 20.40
C ASP A 518 8.56 64.67 20.04
N VAL A 519 7.41 64.02 19.84
CA VAL A 519 7.35 62.61 19.45
C VAL A 519 7.27 62.51 17.94
N TRP A 520 8.24 61.84 17.33
CA TRP A 520 8.30 61.57 15.90
C TRP A 520 8.21 60.08 15.61
N VAL A 521 7.35 59.67 14.68
CA VAL A 521 7.35 58.31 14.17
C VAL A 521 7.87 58.30 12.74
N VAL A 522 9.03 57.67 12.55
CA VAL A 522 9.69 57.58 11.25
C VAL A 522 9.61 56.14 10.76
N VAL A 523 8.89 55.92 9.66
CA VAL A 523 8.79 54.62 8.99
C VAL A 523 9.56 54.71 7.67
N PRO A 524 10.59 53.88 7.44
CA PRO A 524 11.37 53.90 6.21
C PRO A 524 10.48 53.84 4.95
N GLY A 525 10.65 54.82 4.06
CA GLY A 525 9.88 54.94 2.81
C GLY A 525 8.56 55.69 2.92
N THR A 526 8.30 56.40 4.02
CA THR A 526 7.17 57.34 4.17
C THR A 526 7.69 58.77 4.08
N GLU A 527 7.05 59.64 3.28
CA GLU A 527 7.56 60.99 2.97
C GLU A 527 7.46 61.96 4.16
N GLU A 528 6.42 61.85 4.99
CA GLU A 528 6.22 62.73 6.15
C GLU A 528 6.21 61.93 7.47
N PRO A 529 7.09 62.27 8.44
CA PRO A 529 7.07 61.65 9.75
C PRO A 529 5.95 62.24 10.60
N PHE A 530 5.24 61.38 11.33
CA PHE A 530 4.17 61.81 12.22
C PHE A 530 4.75 62.56 13.42
N HIS A 531 4.15 63.69 13.80
CA HIS A 531 4.69 64.60 14.79
C HIS A 531 3.65 65.04 15.82
N VAL A 532 3.92 64.75 17.10
CA VAL A 532 3.10 65.24 18.21
C VAL A 532 3.96 66.05 19.17
N LYS A 533 3.56 67.31 19.38
CA LYS A 533 4.17 68.19 20.37
C LYS A 533 3.42 68.11 21.69
N HIS A 534 4.17 68.09 22.79
CA HIS A 534 3.60 68.20 24.12
C HIS A 534 4.45 69.09 25.02
N THR A 535 3.80 69.90 25.85
CA THR A 535 4.47 70.72 26.85
C THR A 535 3.86 70.43 28.21
N LEU A 536 4.71 70.15 29.19
CA LEU A 536 4.30 69.77 30.54
C LEU A 536 5.09 70.57 31.57
N ASP A 537 4.39 71.34 32.39
CA ASP A 537 4.95 71.99 33.58
C ASP A 537 4.81 71.06 34.78
N VAL A 538 5.95 70.57 35.28
CA VAL A 538 6.06 69.68 36.44
C VAL A 538 6.48 70.53 37.65
N LYS A 539 5.55 70.64 38.59
CA LYS A 539 5.76 71.36 39.86
C LYS A 539 6.52 70.49 40.84
N VAL A 540 7.22 71.14 41.77
CA VAL A 540 7.93 70.46 42.86
C VAL A 540 6.93 69.62 43.70
N PRO A 541 7.20 68.32 43.94
CA PRO A 541 6.36 67.45 44.73
C PRO A 541 6.43 67.78 46.23
N VAL A 542 5.63 68.78 46.64
CA VAL A 542 5.61 69.28 48.03
C VAL A 542 5.23 68.18 49.03
N LYS A 543 4.41 67.19 48.65
CA LYS A 543 4.02 66.08 49.54
C LYS A 543 5.21 65.20 49.89
N THR A 544 5.98 64.76 48.89
CA THR A 544 7.20 63.97 49.09
C THR A 544 8.18 64.69 49.99
N LEU A 545 8.33 66.00 49.81
CA LEU A 545 9.13 66.86 50.68
C LEU A 545 8.68 66.86 52.15
N LEU A 546 7.37 66.87 52.41
CA LEU A 546 6.79 66.92 53.74
C LEU A 546 6.77 65.54 54.43
N ASP A 547 6.67 64.47 53.64
CA ASP A 547 6.57 63.08 54.11
C ASP A 547 7.95 62.45 54.42
N MET A 548 9.06 63.14 54.13
CA MET A 548 10.40 62.69 54.50
C MET A 548 10.57 62.63 56.03
N GLY A 549 10.64 61.40 56.56
CA GLY A 549 10.86 61.13 57.99
C GLY A 549 12.19 61.71 58.51
N LYS A 550 12.23 62.01 59.82
CA LYS A 550 13.45 62.48 60.50
C LYS A 550 14.33 61.29 60.92
N PRO A 551 15.67 61.40 60.84
CA PRO A 551 16.45 62.55 60.37
C PRO A 551 16.51 62.66 58.84
N TYR A 552 16.51 63.90 58.34
CA TYR A 552 16.54 64.16 56.89
C TYR A 552 17.85 63.67 56.23
N PRO A 553 17.78 63.06 55.04
CA PRO A 553 18.97 62.66 54.28
C PRO A 553 19.90 63.84 54.00
N ARG A 554 21.22 63.65 54.16
CA ARG A 554 22.24 64.68 53.86
C ARG A 554 22.92 64.42 52.52
N GLY A 555 23.59 65.45 51.97
CA GLY A 555 24.49 65.32 50.83
C GLY A 555 23.81 65.24 49.47
N GLY A 556 22.77 66.05 49.22
CA GLY A 556 22.09 66.09 47.91
C GLY A 556 21.08 64.99 47.65
N LYS A 557 20.85 64.09 48.63
CA LYS A 557 19.91 62.96 48.47
C LYS A 557 18.45 63.40 48.37
N ILE A 558 18.08 64.50 49.04
CA ILE A 558 16.73 65.06 49.02
C ILE A 558 16.46 65.69 47.67
N GLU A 559 17.39 66.55 47.22
CA GLU A 559 17.34 67.21 45.92
C GLU A 559 17.29 66.17 44.80
N ARG A 560 18.13 65.14 44.85
CA ARG A 560 18.11 64.02 43.90
C ARG A 560 16.75 63.32 43.87
N GLN A 561 16.19 62.94 45.02
CA GLN A 561 14.90 62.25 45.08
C GLN A 561 13.77 63.09 44.47
N ILE A 562 13.81 64.41 44.66
CA ILE A 562 12.80 65.33 44.14
C ILE A 562 12.92 65.51 42.62
N TYR A 563 14.15 65.68 42.11
CA TYR A 563 14.37 65.75 40.66
C TYR A 563 14.07 64.40 39.98
N ASP A 564 14.42 63.27 40.62
CA ASP A 564 14.07 61.93 40.15
C ASP A 564 12.55 61.75 40.06
N GLU A 565 11.79 62.15 41.10
CA GLU A 565 10.31 62.08 41.06
C GLU A 565 9.70 62.99 40.00
N MET A 566 10.25 64.19 39.79
CA MET A 566 9.78 65.09 38.72
C MET A 566 10.07 64.51 37.32
N LEU A 567 11.20 63.83 37.14
CA LEU A 567 11.53 63.13 35.89
C LEU A 567 10.59 61.95 35.65
N GLU A 568 10.37 61.11 36.66
CA GLU A 568 9.42 59.99 36.60
C GLU A 568 8.01 60.47 36.30
N GLN A 569 7.54 61.52 36.98
CA GLN A 569 6.22 62.13 36.73
C GLN A 569 6.12 62.71 35.32
N GLY A 570 7.17 63.37 34.84
CA GLY A 570 7.22 63.98 33.51
C GLY A 570 7.05 62.95 32.39
N PHE A 571 7.83 61.87 32.43
CA PHE A 571 7.74 60.78 31.45
C PHE A 571 6.44 59.97 31.60
N ALA A 572 5.98 59.70 32.82
CA ALA A 572 4.73 58.96 33.05
C ALA A 572 3.48 59.73 32.55
N GLU A 573 3.45 61.05 32.71
CA GLU A 573 2.34 61.87 32.21
C GLU A 573 2.37 61.98 30.67
N LEU A 574 3.56 62.02 30.05
CA LEU A 574 3.70 61.91 28.60
C LEU A 574 3.15 60.58 28.09
N GLU A 575 3.57 59.45 28.69
CA GLU A 575 3.05 58.12 28.37
C GLU A 575 1.52 58.12 28.43
N LYS A 576 0.96 58.54 29.56
CA LYS A 576 -0.50 58.57 29.78
C LYS A 576 -1.24 59.47 28.78
N ARG A 577 -0.66 60.59 28.34
CA ARG A 577 -1.29 61.51 27.39
C ARG A 577 -1.15 61.04 25.95
N TYR A 578 0.01 60.51 25.58
CA TYR A 578 0.27 59.98 24.25
C TYR A 578 -0.61 58.74 23.99
N PHE A 579 -0.62 57.77 24.90
CA PHE A 579 -1.39 56.53 24.71
C PHE A 579 -2.90 56.68 24.89
N ARG A 580 -3.37 57.80 25.46
CA ARG A 580 -4.80 58.17 25.44
C ARG A 580 -5.35 58.35 24.02
N GLN A 581 -4.49 58.56 23.02
CA GLN A 581 -4.88 58.64 21.61
C GLN A 581 -4.88 57.26 20.92
N TRP A 582 -4.21 56.26 21.51
CA TRP A 582 -3.99 54.94 20.91
C TRP A 582 -4.98 53.89 21.42
N TYR A 583 -5.43 54.01 22.66
CA TYR A 583 -6.27 53.00 23.30
C TYR A 583 -7.44 53.66 24.05
N ARG A 584 -8.63 53.03 23.96
CA ARG A 584 -9.81 53.39 24.76
C ARG A 584 -9.66 53.05 26.23
#